data_AF-A0A2T6F4E0-F1
#
_entry.id   AF-A0A2T6F4E0-F1
#
_cell.length_a   1.000
_cell.length_b   1.000
_cell.length_c   1.000
_cell.angle_alpha   90.00
_cell.angle_beta   90.00
_cell.angle_gamma   90.00
#
_symmetry.space_group_name_H-M   'P 1'
#
loop_
_entity.id
_entity.type
_entity.pdbx_description
1 polymer ?
#
loop_
_entity_poly.entity_id
_entity_poly.type
_entity_poly.pdbx_seq_one_letter_code
_entity_poly.pdbx_strand_id
1 'polypeptide(L)'
;MSLFTFASSADTASLLQSIVSIATALAWPVLGVSIIAVLGFLFKPLLRGVWRVMLLQVKPRRTLEQRIADNKVLGREQVRRFASDHEGSHPNLAAELRLLAGSN
;
A
#
# COMPACT_ATOMS: atom_id res chain seq x y z
N MET A 1 -60.55 14.41 -36.76
CA MET A 1 -59.86 13.64 -35.71
C MET A 1 -58.33 13.70 -35.85
N SER A 2 -57.77 14.79 -36.36
CA SER A 2 -56.34 14.88 -36.75
C SER A 2 -55.51 15.83 -35.87
N LEU A 3 -56.11 16.88 -35.28
CA LEU A 3 -55.37 17.86 -34.46
C LEU A 3 -54.90 17.30 -33.11
N PHE A 4 -55.66 16.38 -32.52
CA PHE A 4 -55.33 15.77 -31.22
C PHE A 4 -54.13 14.80 -31.31
N THR A 5 -53.92 14.14 -32.44
CA THR A 5 -52.76 13.26 -32.69
C THR A 5 -51.48 14.03 -32.91
N PHE A 6 -51.55 15.23 -33.53
CA PHE A 6 -50.37 16.10 -33.65
C PHE A 6 -49.97 16.71 -32.29
N ALA A 7 -50.94 17.06 -31.44
CA ALA A 7 -50.67 17.56 -30.09
C ALA A 7 -49.98 16.51 -29.21
N SER A 8 -50.49 15.27 -29.17
CA SER A 8 -49.86 14.19 -28.39
C SER A 8 -48.50 13.78 -28.95
N SER A 9 -48.31 13.83 -30.27
CA SER A 9 -47.01 13.59 -30.91
C SER A 9 -45.99 14.69 -30.63
N ALA A 10 -46.42 15.96 -30.48
CA ALA A 10 -45.54 17.07 -30.12
C ALA A 10 -45.07 16.98 -28.65
N ASP A 11 -45.98 16.63 -27.74
CA ASP A 11 -45.65 16.45 -26.33
C ASP A 11 -44.67 15.28 -26.14
N THR A 12 -44.93 14.14 -26.80
CA THR A 12 -44.01 12.97 -26.76
C THR A 12 -42.66 13.25 -27.40
N ALA A 13 -42.59 14.02 -28.49
CA ALA A 13 -41.32 14.43 -29.10
C ALA A 13 -40.47 15.29 -28.13
N SER A 14 -41.09 16.20 -27.39
CA SER A 14 -40.39 17.05 -26.41
C SER A 14 -39.88 16.25 -25.21
N LEU A 15 -40.65 15.26 -24.75
CA LEU A 15 -40.26 14.34 -23.69
C LEU A 15 -39.09 13.45 -24.12
N LEU A 16 -39.12 12.91 -25.34
CA LEU A 16 -38.02 12.10 -25.87
C LEU A 16 -36.73 12.91 -26.03
N GLN A 17 -36.81 14.16 -26.51
CA GLN A 17 -35.64 15.06 -26.59
C GLN A 17 -35.07 15.36 -25.20
N SER A 18 -35.93 15.58 -24.21
CA SER A 18 -35.52 15.81 -22.83
C SER A 18 -34.79 14.57 -22.27
N ILE A 19 -35.32 13.37 -22.46
CA ILE A 19 -34.69 12.12 -22.03
C ILE A 19 -33.33 11.91 -22.72
N VAL A 20 -33.25 12.14 -24.02
CA VAL A 20 -32.00 12.02 -24.79
C VAL A 20 -30.97 13.05 -24.32
N SER A 21 -31.38 14.28 -24.04
CA SER A 21 -30.49 15.34 -23.55
C SER A 21 -29.93 15.01 -22.16
N ILE A 22 -30.75 14.47 -21.26
CA ILE A 22 -30.33 14.02 -19.93
C ILE A 22 -29.39 12.82 -20.05
N ALA A 23 -29.74 11.84 -20.90
CA ALA A 23 -28.93 10.65 -21.11
C ALA A 23 -27.56 11.00 -21.69
N THR A 24 -27.50 11.91 -22.67
CA THR A 24 -26.22 12.37 -23.24
C THR A 24 -25.43 13.22 -22.26
N ALA A 25 -26.09 14.10 -21.49
CA ALA A 25 -25.43 14.89 -20.45
C ALA A 25 -24.80 14.02 -19.34
N LEU A 26 -25.39 12.86 -19.03
CA LEU A 26 -24.88 11.92 -18.03
C LEU A 26 -23.92 10.87 -18.63
N ALA A 27 -24.05 10.51 -19.90
CA ALA A 27 -23.23 9.48 -20.52
C ALA A 27 -21.74 9.85 -20.52
N TRP A 28 -21.41 11.08 -20.93
CA TRP A 28 -20.02 11.57 -20.96
C TRP A 28 -19.32 11.57 -19.59
N PRO A 29 -19.90 12.16 -18.52
CA PRO A 29 -19.27 12.14 -17.21
C PRO A 29 -19.20 10.73 -16.62
N VAL A 30 -20.23 9.89 -16.81
CA VAL A 30 -20.20 8.51 -16.29
C VAL A 30 -19.11 7.68 -16.97
N LEU A 31 -18.95 7.81 -18.28
CA LEU A 31 -17.85 7.16 -19.01
C LEU A 31 -16.49 7.70 -18.59
N GLY A 32 -16.35 9.03 -18.44
CA GLY A 32 -15.12 9.65 -17.95
C GLY A 32 -14.73 9.15 -16.56
N VAL A 33 -15.67 9.14 -15.61
CA VAL A 33 -15.44 8.63 -14.24
C VAL A 33 -15.11 7.14 -14.25
N SER A 34 -15.79 6.35 -15.08
CA SER A 34 -15.51 4.92 -15.22
C SER A 34 -14.09 4.66 -15.72
N ILE A 35 -13.65 5.38 -16.75
CA ILE A 35 -12.28 5.28 -17.28
C ILE A 35 -11.28 5.65 -16.20
N ILE A 36 -11.48 6.75 -15.48
CA ILE A 36 -10.59 7.20 -14.40
C ILE A 36 -10.54 6.15 -13.27
N ALA A 37 -11.68 5.54 -12.92
CA ALA A 37 -11.75 4.52 -11.89
C ALA A 37 -10.99 3.24 -12.31
N VAL A 38 -11.15 2.80 -13.56
CA VAL A 38 -10.42 1.66 -14.11
C VAL A 38 -8.92 1.95 -14.16
N LEU A 39 -8.53 3.14 -14.61
CA LEU A 39 -7.14 3.59 -14.63
C LEU A 39 -6.57 3.61 -13.21
N GLY A 40 -7.28 4.22 -12.26
CA GLY A 40 -6.91 4.24 -10.86
C GLY A 40 -6.73 2.82 -10.29
N PHE A 41 -7.60 1.87 -10.65
CA PHE A 41 -7.48 0.48 -10.23
C PHE A 41 -6.28 -0.23 -10.87
N LEU A 42 -6.04 -0.03 -12.17
CA LEU A 42 -4.92 -0.61 -12.90
C LEU A 42 -3.58 -0.07 -12.41
N PHE A 43 -3.53 1.22 -12.06
CA PHE A 43 -2.36 1.90 -11.53
C PHE A 43 -2.29 1.88 -9.98
N LYS A 44 -3.20 1.21 -9.27
CA LYS A 44 -3.09 0.94 -7.82
C LYS A 44 -1.71 0.46 -7.39
N PRO A 45 -1.04 -0.50 -8.07
CA PRO A 45 0.30 -0.92 -7.68
C PRO A 45 1.33 0.22 -7.79
N LEU A 46 1.21 1.10 -8.79
CA LEU A 46 2.05 2.28 -8.96
C LEU A 46 1.84 3.27 -7.81
N LEU A 47 0.58 3.61 -7.52
CA LEU A 47 0.20 4.48 -6.40
C LEU A 47 0.74 3.95 -5.08
N ARG A 48 0.63 2.64 -4.84
CA ARG A 48 1.15 1.99 -3.63
C ARG A 48 2.69 2.03 -3.56
N GLY A 49 3.37 1.95 -4.71
CA GLY A 49 4.82 2.15 -4.84
C GLY A 49 5.23 3.58 -4.49
N VAL A 50 4.57 4.58 -5.07
CA VAL A 50 4.80 6.01 -4.79
C VAL A 50 4.53 6.32 -3.32
N TRP A 51 3.41 5.82 -2.76
CA TRP A 51 3.10 6.00 -1.35
C TRP A 51 4.16 5.40 -0.44
N ARG A 52 4.70 4.23 -0.81
CA ARG A 52 5.77 3.57 -0.05
C ARG A 52 7.07 4.37 -0.11
N VAL A 53 7.44 4.93 -1.25
CA VAL A 53 8.62 5.80 -1.40
C VAL A 53 8.43 7.11 -0.64
N MET A 54 7.25 7.70 -0.69
CA MET A 54 6.91 8.91 0.06
C MET A 54 6.97 8.66 1.58
N LEU A 55 6.47 7.52 2.06
CA LEU A 55 6.60 7.11 3.46
C LEU A 55 8.04 6.79 3.85
N LEU A 56 8.84 6.28 2.91
CA LEU A 56 10.28 6.03 3.10
C LEU A 56 11.08 7.33 3.27
N GLN A 57 10.65 8.44 2.67
CA GLN A 57 11.25 9.76 2.89
C GLN A 57 11.02 10.27 4.32
N VAL A 58 9.83 10.03 4.88
CA VAL A 58 9.50 10.45 6.25
C VAL A 58 10.14 9.53 7.29
N LYS A 59 10.17 8.23 7.02
CA LYS A 59 10.78 7.23 7.91
C LYS A 59 11.75 6.38 7.10
N PRO A 60 13.04 6.76 7.02
CA PRO A 60 14.04 5.96 6.33
C PRO A 60 14.03 4.56 6.93
N ARG A 61 13.73 3.56 6.10
CA ARG A 61 13.80 2.16 6.54
C ARG A 61 15.26 1.84 6.80
N ARG A 62 15.56 1.28 7.99
CA ARG A 62 16.87 0.70 8.26
C ARG A 62 17.23 -0.25 7.12
N THR A 63 18.39 -0.02 6.52
CA THR A 63 18.87 -0.83 5.41
C THR A 63 19.01 -2.28 5.87
N LEU A 64 18.94 -3.23 4.94
CA LEU A 64 19.14 -4.65 5.28
C LEU A 64 20.49 -4.87 5.98
N GLU A 65 21.52 -4.14 5.55
CA GLU A 65 22.84 -4.16 6.16
C GLU A 65 22.82 -3.65 7.61
N GLN A 66 22.12 -2.55 7.89
CA GLN A 66 21.96 -2.06 9.26
C GLN A 66 21.24 -3.07 10.15
N ARG A 67 20.21 -3.74 9.64
CA ARG A 67 19.50 -4.79 10.40
C ARG A 67 20.38 -6.00 10.69
N ILE A 68 21.19 -6.42 9.74
CA ILE A 68 22.14 -7.52 9.93
C ILE A 68 23.20 -7.13 10.97
N ALA A 69 23.70 -5.89 10.91
CA ALA A 69 24.65 -5.38 11.90
C ALA A 69 24.03 -5.32 13.30
N ASP A 70 22.83 -4.77 13.45
CA ASP A 70 22.11 -4.70 14.72
C ASP A 70 21.89 -6.10 15.32
N ASN A 71 21.45 -7.06 14.49
CA ASN A 71 21.22 -8.43 14.94
C ASN A 71 22.52 -9.14 15.37
N LYS A 72 23.66 -8.86 14.70
CA LYS A 72 24.97 -9.38 15.11
C LYS A 72 25.40 -8.82 16.46
N VAL A 73 25.18 -7.53 16.71
CA VAL A 73 25.50 -6.88 17.99
C VAL A 73 24.64 -7.46 19.11
N LEU A 74 23.33 -7.58 18.88
CA LEU A 74 22.40 -8.19 19.85
C LEU A 74 22.76 -9.65 20.15
N GLY A 75 23.16 -10.43 19.14
CA GLY A 75 23.62 -11.81 19.31
C GLY A 75 24.87 -11.90 20.19
N ARG A 76 25.87 -11.02 19.98
CA ARG A 76 27.07 -10.96 20.82
C ARG A 76 26.75 -10.58 22.27
N GLU A 77 25.84 -9.63 22.47
CA GLU A 77 25.45 -9.22 23.82
C GLU A 77 24.75 -10.35 24.59
N GLN A 78 23.90 -11.13 23.92
CA GLN A 78 23.25 -12.29 24.53
C GLN A 78 24.27 -13.36 24.95
N VAL A 79 25.21 -13.72 24.07
CA VAL A 79 26.26 -14.69 24.40
C VAL A 79 27.13 -14.21 25.57
N ARG A 80 27.43 -12.91 25.63
CA ARG A 80 28.18 -12.31 26.74
C ARG A 80 27.42 -12.36 28.06
N ARG A 81 26.09 -12.15 28.04
CA ARG A 81 25.22 -12.30 29.22
C ARG A 81 25.16 -13.76 29.69
N PHE A 82 25.03 -14.72 28.78
CA PHE A 82 25.08 -16.14 29.14
C PHE A 82 26.43 -16.52 29.76
N ALA A 83 27.54 -15.99 29.23
CA ALA A 83 28.85 -16.23 29.81
C ALA A 83 28.99 -15.66 31.23
N SER A 84 28.43 -14.47 31.52
CA SER A 84 28.44 -13.91 32.87
C SER A 84 27.55 -14.68 33.84
N ASP A 85 26.38 -15.14 33.38
CA ASP A 85 25.46 -15.90 34.23
C ASP A 85 26.03 -17.27 34.63
N HIS A 86 26.88 -17.86 33.78
CA HIS A 86 27.50 -19.18 34.02
C HIS A 86 28.89 -19.10 34.65
N GLU A 87 29.43 -17.91 34.90
CA GLU A 87 30.77 -17.71 35.46
C GLU A 87 30.91 -18.30 36.88
N GLY A 88 29.83 -18.28 37.67
CA GLY A 88 29.80 -18.86 39.02
C GLY A 88 29.61 -20.38 39.06
N SER A 89 28.90 -20.96 38.09
CA SER A 89 28.54 -22.40 38.10
C SER A 89 29.47 -23.25 37.25
N HIS A 90 29.89 -22.76 36.09
CA HIS A 90 30.71 -23.49 35.12
C HIS A 90 31.70 -22.55 34.43
N PRO A 91 32.88 -22.29 35.05
CA PRO A 91 33.85 -21.32 34.53
C PRO A 91 34.42 -21.71 33.16
N ASN A 92 34.52 -23.02 32.86
CA ASN A 92 34.96 -23.49 31.54
C ASN A 92 33.96 -23.13 30.43
N LEU A 93 32.66 -23.33 30.69
CA LEU A 93 31.60 -23.02 29.74
C LEU A 93 31.49 -21.49 29.53
N ALA A 94 31.69 -20.69 30.57
CA ALA A 94 31.77 -19.24 30.45
C ALA A 94 32.97 -18.78 29.59
N ALA A 95 34.12 -19.46 29.68
CA ALA A 95 35.28 -19.17 28.84
C ALA A 95 35.03 -19.52 27.37
N GLU A 96 34.43 -20.68 27.08
CA GLU A 96 34.06 -21.10 25.73
C GLU A 96 33.05 -20.13 25.08
N LEU A 97 32.05 -19.67 25.83
CA LEU A 97 31.07 -18.69 25.36
C LEU A 97 31.70 -17.31 25.08
N ARG A 98 32.68 -16.88 25.89
CA ARG A 98 33.44 -15.63 25.64
C ARG A 98 34.29 -15.72 24.37
N LEU A 99 34.89 -16.89 24.12
CA LEU A 99 35.64 -17.14 22.89
C LEU A 99 34.71 -17.10 21.66
N LEU A 100 33.55 -17.75 21.74
CA LEU A 100 32.52 -17.71 20.69
C LEU A 100 31.98 -16.30 20.43
N ALA A 101 31.83 -15.46 21.47
CA ALA A 101 31.41 -14.07 21.30
C ALA A 101 32.49 -13.19 20.63
N GLY A 102 33.77 -13.55 20.76
CA GLY A 102 34.91 -12.80 20.22
C GLY A 102 35.41 -13.28 18.84
N SER A 103 35.08 -14.49 18.39
CA SER A 103 35.75 -15.15 17.26
C SER A 103 35.12 -14.92 15.86
N ASN A 104 34.47 -13.79 15.61
CA ASN A 104 33.89 -13.47 14.28
C ASN A 104 34.06 -12.00 13.93
#